data_AF-A0A920AUX9-F1
#
_entry.id   AF-A0A920AUX9-F1
#
_cell.length_a   1.000
_cell.length_b   1.000
_cell.length_c   1.000
_cell.angle_alpha   90.00
_cell.angle_beta   90.00
_cell.angle_gamma   90.00
#
_symmetry.space_group_name_H-M   'P 1'
#
loop_
_entity.id
_entity.type
_entity.pdbx_description
1 polymer ?
#
loop_
_entity_poly.entity_id
_entity_poly.type
_entity_poly.pdbx_seq_one_letter_code
_entity_poly.pdbx_strand_id
1 'polypeptide(L)'
;MRNGNHFIATSCQGLGASVWWPNKDHMYDEVDSMLISVNVPKNLTNVSNGRLRKVTEHKNDTKTFDWFVTNPINNYGVNINIGDYVSFSEVYKGEKGDLDIDNYVLSYNLEKAKEQFKQVPMMIEAFEHWFGPYPFYEDSFKMVEVPYLGMEHQSSITYGNKYQNGYLGRDLSGSGWGLKFDYIIIHEGGHEWFANNITYKDIADMWIHEGFTCYSENLYVDYFFGKEASAEYVIGTRRGISNRKPIIGQYDINREGSGDMYSKGANLLHTIRQLAKNDEIWRQTLRGLNKEFYHSTCDYR
;
A
#
# COMPACT_ATOMS: atom_id res chain seq x y z
N MET A 1 23.20 8.15 -6.23
CA MET A 1 22.47 8.38 -7.50
C MET A 1 23.26 7.72 -8.62
N ARG A 2 22.65 6.88 -9.47
CA ARG A 2 23.36 6.11 -10.50
C ARG A 2 23.65 6.90 -11.80
N ASN A 3 22.81 7.87 -12.10
CA ASN A 3 22.85 8.72 -13.31
C ASN A 3 23.14 10.21 -12.99
N GLY A 4 23.52 10.54 -11.75
CA GLY A 4 23.78 11.92 -11.31
C GLY A 4 22.55 12.81 -11.10
N ASN A 5 21.34 12.31 -11.37
CA ASN A 5 20.09 13.04 -11.14
C ASN A 5 19.66 12.97 -9.68
N HIS A 6 19.12 14.07 -9.15
CA HIS A 6 18.50 14.08 -7.84
C HIS A 6 17.37 13.06 -7.76
N PHE A 7 17.29 12.39 -6.61
CA PHE A 7 16.24 11.44 -6.30
C PHE A 7 15.70 11.78 -4.91
N ILE A 8 14.46 12.26 -4.86
CA ILE A 8 13.79 12.77 -3.67
C ILE A 8 12.55 11.90 -3.47
N ALA A 9 12.31 11.46 -2.24
CA ALA A 9 11.13 10.71 -1.87
C ALA A 9 10.70 11.10 -0.46
N THR A 10 9.42 10.94 -0.16
CA THR A 10 8.84 11.18 1.16
C THR A 10 8.33 9.87 1.77
N SER A 11 8.48 9.73 3.08
CA SER A 11 7.85 8.71 3.91
C SER A 11 7.84 9.24 5.34
N CYS A 12 6.68 9.18 6.01
CA CYS A 12 6.50 9.85 7.29
C CYS A 12 5.54 9.17 8.28
N GLN A 13 5.10 7.92 8.05
CA GLN A 13 4.25 7.22 9.02
C GLN A 13 4.94 7.11 10.38
N GLY A 14 4.17 7.28 11.45
CA GLY A 14 4.64 7.36 12.82
C GLY A 14 5.28 8.71 13.19
N LEU A 15 6.19 9.24 12.36
CA LEU A 15 6.81 10.55 12.59
C LEU A 15 5.83 11.71 12.40
N GLY A 16 4.93 11.58 11.43
CA GLY A 16 3.90 12.56 11.07
C GLY A 16 4.27 13.42 9.86
N ALA A 17 3.26 13.81 9.08
CA ALA A 17 3.44 14.61 7.85
C ALA A 17 3.92 16.04 8.14
N SER A 18 3.79 16.51 9.39
CA SER A 18 4.25 17.83 9.83
C SER A 18 5.76 18.03 9.72
N VAL A 19 6.53 16.95 9.55
CA VAL A 19 7.97 17.01 9.35
C VAL A 19 8.36 17.71 8.05
N TRP A 20 7.48 17.76 7.04
CA TRP A 20 7.81 18.31 5.71
C TRP A 20 6.79 19.30 5.15
N TRP A 21 5.57 19.37 5.69
CA TRP A 21 4.63 20.47 5.40
C TRP A 21 3.85 20.93 6.65
N PRO A 22 3.23 22.12 6.64
CA PRO A 22 2.29 22.51 7.68
C PRO A 22 0.94 21.79 7.51
N ASN A 23 0.49 21.03 8.51
CA ASN A 23 -0.83 20.38 8.51
C ASN A 23 -1.32 20.10 9.93
N LYS A 24 -2.60 19.73 10.06
CA LYS A 24 -3.13 19.14 11.30
C LYS A 24 -2.74 17.66 11.34
N ASP A 25 -1.67 17.37 12.07
CA ASP A 25 -1.01 16.06 12.03
C ASP A 25 -1.67 15.01 12.91
N HIS A 26 -2.89 14.62 12.53
CA HIS A 26 -3.71 13.65 13.23
C HIS A 26 -4.30 12.63 12.27
N MET A 27 -4.13 11.35 12.59
CA MET A 27 -4.48 10.23 11.73
C MET A 27 -5.99 10.09 11.49
N TYR A 28 -6.83 10.68 12.33
CA TYR A 28 -8.28 10.69 12.12
C TYR A 28 -8.78 11.86 11.24
N ASP A 29 -7.89 12.76 10.82
CA ASP A 29 -8.24 13.99 10.10
C ASP A 29 -7.88 13.88 8.62
N GLU A 30 -8.84 13.42 7.83
CA GLU A 30 -8.69 13.25 6.38
C GLU A 30 -9.39 14.43 5.67
N VAL A 31 -8.67 15.08 4.77
CA VAL A 31 -9.27 16.10 3.88
C VAL A 31 -10.14 15.40 2.83
N ASP A 32 -11.16 16.07 2.31
CA ASP A 32 -12.07 15.51 1.31
C ASP A 32 -11.42 15.29 -0.06
N SER A 33 -10.45 16.12 -0.40
CA SER A 33 -9.67 16.09 -1.64
C SER A 33 -8.38 16.89 -1.51
N MET A 34 -7.43 16.71 -2.44
CA MET A 34 -6.17 17.44 -2.40
C MET A 34 -5.62 17.75 -3.80
N LEU A 35 -5.22 19.01 -4.03
CA LEU A 35 -4.37 19.41 -5.16
C LEU A 35 -2.91 19.48 -4.69
N ILE A 36 -2.03 18.74 -5.36
CA ILE A 36 -0.60 18.70 -5.09
C ILE A 36 0.13 19.29 -6.30
N SER A 37 0.72 20.47 -6.13
CA SER A 37 1.45 21.19 -7.18
C SER A 37 2.94 21.26 -6.84
N VAL A 38 3.79 20.61 -7.64
CA VAL A 38 5.23 20.54 -7.40
C VAL A 38 6.01 21.04 -8.61
N ASN A 39 6.82 22.08 -8.42
CA ASN A 39 7.76 22.59 -9.43
C ASN A 39 9.11 21.90 -9.29
N VAL A 40 9.63 21.35 -10.40
CA VAL A 40 10.88 20.58 -10.44
C VAL A 40 11.75 20.98 -11.64
N PRO A 41 13.07 20.71 -11.61
CA PRO A 41 13.93 20.86 -12.79
C PRO A 41 13.37 20.12 -14.01
N LYS A 42 13.55 20.69 -15.21
CA LYS A 42 12.94 20.19 -16.47
C LYS A 42 13.23 18.73 -16.78
N ASN A 43 14.41 18.23 -16.38
CA ASN A 43 14.86 16.85 -16.58
C ASN A 43 14.33 15.85 -15.54
N LEU A 44 13.60 16.30 -14.51
CA LEU A 44 13.02 15.44 -13.48
C LEU A 44 11.51 15.39 -13.61
N THR A 45 10.90 14.36 -13.04
CA THR A 45 9.46 14.15 -13.01
C THR A 45 9.01 14.08 -11.55
N ASN A 46 7.95 14.81 -11.19
CA ASN A 46 7.28 14.60 -9.92
C ASN A 46 6.11 13.62 -10.11
N VAL A 47 6.00 12.67 -9.18
CA VAL A 47 4.90 11.73 -9.06
C VAL A 47 4.34 11.89 -7.65
N SER A 48 3.03 12.11 -7.57
CA SER A 48 2.29 12.28 -6.31
C SER A 48 0.99 11.47 -6.39
N ASN A 49 0.19 11.48 -5.32
CA ASN A 49 -1.08 10.78 -5.24
C ASN A 49 -2.12 11.27 -6.27
N GLY A 50 -3.11 10.43 -6.56
CA GLY A 50 -4.21 10.78 -7.45
C GLY A 50 -3.82 10.83 -8.93
N ARG A 51 -4.55 11.64 -9.70
CA ARG A 51 -4.34 11.76 -11.15
C ARG A 51 -3.61 13.03 -11.54
N LEU A 52 -2.69 12.90 -12.49
CA LEU A 52 -2.03 14.03 -13.11
C LEU A 52 -3.03 14.81 -13.95
N ARG A 53 -3.33 16.05 -13.55
CA ARG A 53 -4.24 16.93 -14.29
C ARG A 53 -3.50 17.81 -15.29
N LYS A 54 -2.28 18.24 -14.94
CA LYS A 54 -1.56 19.22 -15.75
C LYS A 54 -0.05 19.13 -15.54
N VAL A 55 0.69 19.38 -16.63
CA VAL A 55 2.10 19.72 -16.59
C VAL A 55 2.27 21.10 -17.22
N THR A 56 2.89 22.03 -16.49
CA THR A 56 3.17 23.39 -16.97
C THR A 56 4.68 23.58 -17.12
N GLU A 57 5.18 23.74 -18.33
CA GLU A 57 6.58 24.10 -18.57
C GLU A 57 6.82 25.60 -18.36
N HIS A 58 7.97 25.94 -17.77
CA HIS A 58 8.36 27.33 -17.47
C HIS A 58 9.63 27.72 -18.23
N LYS A 59 9.82 29.03 -18.42
CA LYS A 59 10.99 29.59 -19.14
C LYS A 59 12.32 29.45 -18.40
N ASN A 60 12.30 29.11 -17.11
CA ASN A 60 13.47 28.97 -16.23
C ASN A 60 13.97 27.52 -16.10
N ASP A 61 13.74 26.68 -17.12
CA ASP A 61 14.10 25.26 -17.13
C ASP A 61 13.54 24.45 -15.95
N THR A 62 12.31 24.79 -15.55
CA THR A 62 11.51 24.00 -14.61
C THR A 62 10.18 23.62 -15.24
N LYS A 63 9.49 22.64 -14.63
CA LYS A 63 8.10 22.32 -14.95
C LYS A 63 7.34 22.01 -13.66
N THR A 64 6.06 22.38 -13.62
CA THR A 64 5.16 22.10 -12.50
C THR A 64 4.22 20.97 -12.87
N PHE A 65 4.09 19.98 -11.98
CA PHE A 65 3.10 18.92 -12.05
C PHE A 65 1.96 19.22 -11.09
N ASP A 66 0.73 19.18 -11.58
CA ASP A 66 -0.49 19.33 -10.78
C ASP A 66 -1.20 17.98 -10.72
N TRP A 67 -1.07 17.32 -9.57
CA TRP A 67 -1.74 16.07 -9.25
C TRP A 67 -2.97 16.33 -8.38
N PHE A 68 -4.05 15.60 -8.59
CA PHE A 68 -5.26 15.76 -7.80
C PHE A 68 -5.79 14.43 -7.27
N VAL A 69 -5.99 14.41 -5.95
CA VAL A 69 -6.65 13.34 -5.21
C VAL A 69 -8.12 13.73 -5.03
N THR A 70 -9.01 12.87 -5.51
CA THR A 70 -10.45 13.06 -5.53
C THR A 70 -11.11 12.50 -4.28
N ASN A 71 -10.60 11.39 -3.77
CA ASN A 71 -11.11 10.76 -2.56
C ASN A 71 -10.46 11.37 -1.30
N PRO A 72 -11.08 11.15 -0.12
CA PRO A 72 -10.45 11.51 1.14
C PRO A 72 -9.07 10.87 1.28
N ILE A 73 -8.13 11.57 1.90
CA ILE A 73 -6.75 11.08 2.04
C ILE A 73 -6.18 11.42 3.41
N ASN A 74 -5.52 10.41 3.99
CA ASN A 74 -4.76 10.56 5.21
C ASN A 74 -3.48 11.37 4.98
N ASN A 75 -3.13 12.21 5.94
CA ASN A 75 -2.00 13.12 5.80
C ASN A 75 -0.66 12.40 5.61
N TYR A 76 -0.43 11.26 6.26
CA TYR A 76 0.78 10.45 6.11
C TYR A 76 0.80 9.71 4.77
N GLY A 77 -0.39 9.45 4.21
CA GLY A 77 -0.59 8.79 2.93
C GLY A 77 -0.22 9.68 1.74
N VAL A 78 -0.04 10.99 1.94
CA VAL A 78 0.39 11.88 0.87
C VAL A 78 1.89 11.83 0.67
N ASN A 79 2.32 11.74 -0.59
CA ASN A 79 3.72 11.73 -0.98
C ASN A 79 4.04 12.72 -2.11
N ILE A 80 5.33 13.08 -2.16
CA ILE A 80 5.95 13.69 -3.33
C ILE A 80 7.23 12.92 -3.66
N ASN A 81 7.26 12.30 -4.82
CA ASN A 81 8.43 11.59 -5.32
C ASN A 81 8.98 12.33 -6.54
N ILE A 82 10.28 12.56 -6.60
CA ILE A 82 10.93 13.30 -7.69
C ILE A 82 12.18 12.55 -8.13
N GLY A 83 12.26 12.25 -9.42
CA GLY A 83 13.41 11.56 -9.99
C GLY A 83 13.40 11.60 -11.51
N ASP A 84 14.37 10.90 -12.10
CA ASP A 84 14.41 10.59 -13.53
C ASP A 84 13.42 9.44 -13.83
N TYR A 85 12.14 9.70 -13.55
CA TYR A 85 11.08 8.73 -13.76
C TYR A 85 10.70 8.64 -15.23
N VAL A 86 10.62 7.40 -15.71
CA VAL A 86 9.88 7.00 -16.91
C VAL A 86 8.66 6.22 -16.46
N SER A 87 7.63 6.15 -17.32
CA SER A 87 6.40 5.44 -16.99
C SER A 87 6.00 4.41 -18.04
N PHE A 88 5.19 3.45 -17.59
CA PHE A 88 4.43 2.52 -18.42
C PHE A 88 3.11 2.23 -17.73
N SER A 89 2.06 2.04 -18.51
CA SER A 89 0.70 1.90 -18.00
C SER A 89 -0.02 0.71 -18.63
N GLU A 90 -1.05 0.24 -17.93
CA GLU A 90 -2.02 -0.71 -18.43
C GLU A 90 -3.42 -0.39 -17.89
N VAL A 91 -4.45 -0.92 -18.54
CA VAL A 91 -5.83 -0.80 -18.07
C VAL A 91 -6.28 -2.16 -17.57
N TYR A 92 -6.52 -2.26 -16.26
CA TYR A 92 -7.07 -3.44 -15.63
C TYR A 92 -8.60 -3.40 -15.66
N LYS A 93 -9.24 -4.54 -15.98
CA LYS A 93 -10.69 -4.66 -16.05
C LYS A 93 -11.24 -5.10 -14.70
N GLY A 94 -11.34 -4.15 -13.77
CA GLY A 94 -11.77 -4.43 -12.39
C GLY A 94 -13.29 -4.44 -12.20
N GLU A 95 -13.70 -4.74 -10.96
CA GLU A 95 -15.12 -4.93 -10.62
C GLU A 95 -16.01 -3.69 -10.83
N LYS A 96 -15.46 -2.46 -10.71
CA LYS A 96 -16.20 -1.21 -11.02
C LYS A 96 -15.96 -0.68 -12.45
N GLY A 97 -15.22 -1.41 -13.28
CA GLY A 97 -14.88 -1.02 -14.64
C GLY A 97 -13.38 -0.88 -14.87
N ASP A 98 -13.02 -0.09 -15.87
CA ASP A 98 -11.62 0.13 -16.25
C ASP A 98 -10.86 0.90 -15.15
N LEU A 99 -9.78 0.29 -14.65
CA LEU A 99 -8.84 0.90 -13.71
C LEU A 99 -7.53 1.17 -14.43
N ASP A 100 -7.10 2.43 -14.44
CA ASP A 100 -5.77 2.79 -14.92
C ASP A 100 -4.71 2.39 -13.87
N ILE A 101 -3.71 1.63 -14.31
CA ILE A 101 -2.52 1.29 -13.54
C ILE A 101 -1.33 2.00 -14.18
N ASP A 102 -0.74 2.94 -13.46
CA ASP A 102 0.39 3.75 -13.92
C ASP A 102 1.65 3.45 -13.10
N ASN A 103 2.69 2.94 -13.74
CA ASN A 103 3.94 2.61 -13.05
C ASN A 103 5.00 3.66 -13.36
N TYR A 104 5.63 4.21 -12.32
CA TYR A 104 6.70 5.21 -12.43
C TYR A 104 8.00 4.67 -11.84
N VAL A 105 9.01 4.47 -12.68
CA VAL A 105 10.29 3.86 -12.27
C VAL A 105 11.47 4.66 -12.77
N LEU A 106 12.63 4.50 -12.14
CA LEU A 106 13.83 5.18 -12.60
C LEU A 106 14.20 4.67 -13.98
N SER A 107 14.59 5.57 -14.89
CA SER A 107 14.86 5.29 -16.31
C SER A 107 15.70 4.03 -16.56
N TYR A 108 16.72 3.80 -15.73
CA TYR A 108 17.64 2.67 -15.83
C TYR A 108 17.10 1.33 -15.27
N ASN A 109 15.88 1.30 -14.75
CA ASN A 109 15.22 0.12 -14.20
C ASN A 109 13.94 -0.29 -14.96
N LEU A 110 13.56 0.45 -16.01
CA LEU A 110 12.33 0.24 -16.77
C LEU A 110 12.06 -1.22 -17.15
N GLU A 111 13.05 -1.91 -17.73
CA GLU A 111 12.85 -3.29 -18.19
C GLU A 111 12.72 -4.30 -17.04
N LYS A 112 13.36 -4.05 -15.89
CA LYS A 112 13.16 -4.87 -14.68
C LYS A 112 11.77 -4.65 -14.10
N ALA A 113 11.33 -3.39 -14.09
CA ALA A 113 10.01 -3.02 -13.60
C ALA A 113 8.88 -3.63 -14.42
N LYS A 114 8.97 -3.57 -15.76
CA LYS A 114 7.99 -4.20 -16.66
C LYS A 114 7.82 -5.69 -16.42
N GLU A 115 8.90 -6.40 -16.06
CA GLU A 115 8.80 -7.82 -15.70
C GLU A 115 8.18 -8.00 -14.32
N GLN A 116 8.71 -7.31 -13.31
CA GLN A 116 8.30 -7.50 -11.92
C GLN A 116 6.85 -7.06 -11.67
N PHE A 117 6.44 -5.93 -12.26
CA PHE A 117 5.14 -5.29 -11.99
C PHE A 117 3.96 -5.95 -12.73
N LYS A 118 4.20 -7.02 -13.50
CA LYS A 118 3.12 -7.93 -13.94
C LYS A 118 2.31 -8.50 -12.78
N GLN A 119 2.88 -8.49 -11.57
CA GLN A 119 2.21 -8.91 -10.34
C GLN A 119 1.19 -7.87 -9.81
N VAL A 120 1.24 -6.62 -10.25
CA VAL A 120 0.30 -5.57 -9.83
C VAL A 120 -1.15 -5.90 -10.24
N PRO A 121 -1.47 -6.18 -11.52
CA PRO A 121 -2.83 -6.58 -11.88
C PRO A 121 -3.26 -7.91 -11.23
N MET A 122 -2.33 -8.86 -11.02
CA MET A 122 -2.62 -10.11 -10.29
C MET A 122 -3.00 -9.86 -8.83
N MET A 123 -2.31 -8.92 -8.19
CA MET A 123 -2.59 -8.49 -6.82
C MET A 123 -3.98 -7.86 -6.71
N ILE A 124 -4.31 -6.94 -7.62
CA ILE A 124 -5.63 -6.32 -7.66
C ILE A 124 -6.71 -7.37 -7.91
N GLU A 125 -6.50 -8.34 -8.81
CA GLU A 125 -7.44 -9.44 -9.06
C GLU A 125 -7.76 -10.24 -7.79
N ALA A 126 -6.73 -10.69 -7.06
CA ALA A 126 -6.93 -11.45 -5.83
C ALA A 126 -7.60 -10.60 -4.74
N PHE A 127 -7.24 -9.32 -4.62
CA PHE A 127 -7.79 -8.45 -3.60
C PHE A 127 -9.22 -8.03 -3.91
N GLU A 128 -9.57 -7.79 -5.17
CA GLU A 128 -10.97 -7.55 -5.55
C GLU A 128 -11.83 -8.78 -5.25
N HIS A 129 -11.33 -9.98 -5.54
CA HIS A 129 -12.02 -11.21 -5.13
C HIS A 129 -12.35 -11.21 -3.63
N TRP A 130 -11.34 -11.01 -2.77
CA TRP A 130 -11.50 -11.15 -1.32
C TRP A 130 -12.14 -9.95 -0.61
N PHE A 131 -11.89 -8.73 -1.07
CA PHE A 131 -12.21 -7.50 -0.36
C PHE A 131 -13.25 -6.63 -1.09
N GLY A 132 -13.52 -6.91 -2.37
CA GLY A 132 -14.38 -6.08 -3.20
C GLY A 132 -13.61 -5.06 -4.01
N PRO A 133 -14.30 -4.26 -4.83
CA PRO A 133 -13.66 -3.40 -5.81
C PRO A 133 -12.60 -2.51 -5.20
N TYR A 134 -11.53 -2.24 -5.94
CA TYR A 134 -10.51 -1.27 -5.54
C TYR A 134 -11.16 0.06 -5.05
N PRO A 135 -10.77 0.62 -3.90
CA PRO A 135 -11.51 1.73 -3.30
C PRO A 135 -11.22 3.11 -3.90
N PHE A 136 -10.24 3.26 -4.80
CA PHE A 136 -9.79 4.57 -5.30
C PHE A 136 -9.75 4.68 -6.83
N TYR A 137 -10.75 4.12 -7.53
CA TYR A 137 -10.82 4.15 -9.01
C TYR A 137 -10.64 5.55 -9.62
N GLU A 138 -11.24 6.56 -8.99
CA GLU A 138 -11.20 7.95 -9.41
C GLU A 138 -9.76 8.52 -9.40
N ASP A 139 -8.89 7.95 -8.58
CA ASP A 139 -7.51 8.39 -8.34
C ASP A 139 -6.43 7.56 -9.04
N SER A 140 -6.85 6.51 -9.76
CA SER A 140 -5.99 5.48 -10.39
C SER A 140 -5.12 4.71 -9.40
N PHE A 141 -4.51 3.62 -9.85
CA PHE A 141 -3.50 2.90 -9.07
C PHE A 141 -2.10 3.23 -9.61
N LYS A 142 -1.15 3.54 -8.72
CA LYS A 142 0.25 3.77 -9.11
C LYS A 142 1.22 2.94 -8.28
N MET A 143 2.25 2.42 -8.95
CA MET A 143 3.45 1.87 -8.32
C MET A 143 4.64 2.79 -8.64
N VAL A 144 5.35 3.27 -7.62
CA VAL A 144 6.37 4.31 -7.76
C VAL A 144 7.70 3.86 -7.15
N GLU A 145 8.76 3.76 -7.94
CA GLU A 145 10.09 3.37 -7.43
C GLU A 145 10.64 4.42 -6.46
N VAL A 146 11.12 4.02 -5.28
CA VAL A 146 11.66 4.88 -4.21
C VAL A 146 12.97 4.31 -3.64
N PRO A 147 13.77 5.09 -2.88
CA PRO A 147 15.04 4.59 -2.33
C PRO A 147 14.90 3.80 -1.02
N TYR A 148 13.71 3.76 -0.41
CA TYR A 148 13.37 2.95 0.76
C TYR A 148 12.54 1.73 0.36
N LEU A 149 12.18 0.86 1.31
CA LEU A 149 11.66 -0.46 0.98
C LEU A 149 10.29 -0.47 0.29
N GLY A 150 9.34 0.27 0.85
CA GLY A 150 7.95 0.36 0.43
C GLY A 150 7.17 1.22 1.41
N MET A 151 5.99 1.68 1.01
CA MET A 151 5.05 2.45 1.82
C MET A 151 3.73 2.58 1.07
N GLU A 152 2.62 2.45 1.78
CA GLU A 152 1.23 2.40 1.30
C GLU A 152 0.59 3.75 0.97
N HIS A 153 1.37 4.72 0.51
CA HIS A 153 0.83 6.04 0.16
C HIS A 153 -0.35 5.92 -0.82
N GLN A 154 -1.56 6.32 -0.38
CA GLN A 154 -2.83 6.09 -1.07
C GLN A 154 -2.78 6.35 -2.57
N SER A 155 -3.21 5.39 -3.39
CA SER A 155 -3.18 5.44 -4.87
C SER A 155 -1.79 5.55 -5.50
N SER A 156 -0.71 5.71 -4.72
CA SER A 156 0.67 5.93 -5.15
C SER A 156 1.65 5.13 -4.31
N ILE A 157 1.41 3.82 -4.25
CA ILE A 157 2.23 2.87 -3.51
C ILE A 157 3.68 2.99 -3.97
N THR A 158 4.57 2.97 -2.99
CA THR A 158 5.99 3.13 -3.25
C THR A 158 6.72 1.80 -3.15
N TYR A 159 7.72 1.62 -4.01
CA TYR A 159 8.40 0.35 -4.23
C TYR A 159 9.92 0.51 -4.21
N GLY A 160 10.60 -0.25 -3.35
CA GLY A 160 12.05 -0.37 -3.37
C GLY A 160 12.55 -1.77 -3.03
N ASN A 161 11.74 -2.79 -3.32
CA ASN A 161 12.11 -4.20 -3.12
C ASN A 161 13.12 -4.75 -4.14
N LYS A 162 13.76 -3.87 -4.91
CA LYS A 162 14.84 -4.17 -5.86
C LYS A 162 14.47 -5.14 -6.98
N TYR A 163 13.19 -5.21 -7.35
CA TYR A 163 12.69 -6.09 -8.42
C TYR A 163 12.91 -7.57 -8.10
N GLN A 164 12.56 -7.97 -6.87
CA GLN A 164 12.75 -9.33 -6.36
C GLN A 164 11.47 -9.85 -5.71
N ASN A 165 11.20 -11.14 -5.86
CA ASN A 165 10.20 -11.82 -5.04
C ASN A 165 10.70 -11.97 -3.59
N GLY A 166 9.75 -12.14 -2.65
CA GLY A 166 9.99 -12.15 -1.21
C GLY A 166 10.33 -10.78 -0.65
N TYR A 167 10.68 -10.74 0.63
CA TYR A 167 11.10 -9.52 1.31
C TYR A 167 12.59 -9.32 1.09
N LEU A 168 12.97 -8.48 0.12
CA LEU A 168 14.35 -8.31 -0.36
C LEU A 168 14.99 -9.66 -0.73
N GLY A 169 14.26 -10.52 -1.45
CA GLY A 169 14.73 -11.85 -1.83
C GLY A 169 14.65 -12.90 -0.72
N ARG A 170 14.04 -12.60 0.43
CA ARG A 170 13.92 -13.54 1.56
C ARG A 170 12.50 -14.04 1.75
N ASP A 171 12.42 -15.29 2.14
CA ASP A 171 11.17 -15.92 2.56
C ASP A 171 10.91 -15.67 4.05
N LEU A 172 9.96 -14.79 4.37
CA LEU A 172 9.58 -14.51 5.76
C LEU A 172 8.87 -15.71 6.41
N SER A 173 8.05 -16.46 5.66
CA SER A 173 7.34 -17.62 6.18
C SER A 173 8.25 -18.83 6.34
N GLY A 174 9.31 -18.92 5.54
CA GLY A 174 10.21 -20.08 5.47
C GLY A 174 9.53 -21.35 4.96
N SER A 175 8.36 -21.20 4.33
CA SER A 175 7.59 -22.29 3.71
C SER A 175 7.92 -22.48 2.22
N GLY A 176 8.71 -21.60 1.63
CA GLY A 176 8.96 -21.49 0.20
C GLY A 176 7.96 -20.59 -0.54
N TRP A 177 6.75 -20.42 0.01
CA TRP A 177 5.68 -19.64 -0.63
C TRP A 177 5.98 -18.14 -0.66
N GLY A 178 6.71 -17.60 0.32
CA GLY A 178 7.09 -16.19 0.33
C GLY A 178 8.03 -15.78 -0.81
N LEU A 179 8.62 -16.73 -1.56
CA LEU A 179 9.44 -16.43 -2.75
C LEU A 179 8.64 -16.50 -4.05
N LYS A 180 7.33 -16.81 -3.99
CA LYS A 180 6.47 -16.92 -5.18
C LYS A 180 5.87 -15.60 -5.64
N PHE A 181 5.97 -14.56 -4.81
CA PHE A 181 5.44 -13.24 -5.10
C PHE A 181 6.36 -12.14 -4.55
N ASP A 182 6.22 -10.93 -5.05
CA ASP A 182 6.88 -9.74 -4.50
C ASP A 182 6.18 -9.26 -3.24
N TYR A 183 6.85 -9.38 -2.09
CA TYR A 183 6.26 -9.03 -0.80
C TYR A 183 5.73 -7.59 -0.78
N ILE A 184 6.48 -6.63 -1.33
CA ILE A 184 6.11 -5.21 -1.26
C ILE A 184 4.94 -4.89 -2.18
N ILE A 185 4.84 -5.52 -3.36
CA ILE A 185 3.66 -5.31 -4.22
C ILE A 185 2.39 -5.80 -3.51
N ILE A 186 2.46 -6.96 -2.86
CA ILE A 186 1.29 -7.58 -2.23
C ILE A 186 0.93 -6.90 -0.90
N HIS A 187 1.92 -6.68 -0.02
CA HIS A 187 1.70 -6.06 1.27
C HIS A 187 1.21 -4.61 1.11
N GLU A 188 1.98 -3.76 0.45
CA GLU A 188 1.59 -2.36 0.28
C GLU A 188 0.31 -2.20 -0.54
N GLY A 189 0.04 -3.13 -1.47
CA GLY A 189 -1.23 -3.21 -2.20
C GLY A 189 -2.44 -3.46 -1.30
N GLY A 190 -2.28 -4.30 -0.26
CA GLY A 190 -3.36 -4.64 0.65
C GLY A 190 -3.83 -3.46 1.50
N HIS A 191 -2.92 -2.54 1.77
CA HIS A 191 -3.22 -1.32 2.51
C HIS A 191 -4.20 -0.37 1.81
N GLU A 192 -4.39 -0.49 0.49
CA GLU A 192 -5.43 0.27 -0.20
C GLU A 192 -6.82 -0.07 0.34
N TRP A 193 -7.06 -1.32 0.75
CA TRP A 193 -8.28 -1.73 1.46
C TRP A 193 -8.17 -1.55 2.98
N PHE A 194 -7.01 -1.84 3.57
CA PHE A 194 -6.76 -1.80 5.02
C PHE A 194 -5.62 -0.87 5.39
N ALA A 195 -5.89 0.42 5.34
CA ALA A 195 -5.13 1.53 5.91
C ALA A 195 -5.63 2.82 5.30
N ASN A 196 -5.84 2.79 3.98
CA ASN A 196 -6.29 3.93 3.19
C ASN A 196 -7.82 3.97 3.10
N ASN A 197 -8.49 2.84 2.80
CA ASN A 197 -9.95 2.79 2.77
C ASN A 197 -10.56 2.67 4.17
N ILE A 198 -10.00 1.78 4.99
CA ILE A 198 -10.37 1.61 6.41
C ILE A 198 -9.18 2.05 7.25
N THR A 199 -9.29 3.24 7.83
CA THR A 199 -8.21 3.87 8.62
C THR A 199 -8.48 3.70 10.12
N TYR A 200 -7.46 3.59 10.98
CA TYR A 200 -7.69 3.72 12.43
C TYR A 200 -7.88 5.19 12.83
N LYS A 201 -8.59 5.46 13.93
CA LYS A 201 -8.59 6.81 14.54
C LYS A 201 -7.37 7.10 15.39
N ASP A 202 -6.84 6.07 16.05
CA ASP A 202 -5.65 6.16 16.90
C ASP A 202 -4.65 5.08 16.51
N ILE A 203 -3.37 5.46 16.41
CA ILE A 203 -2.26 4.57 16.06
C ILE A 203 -2.09 3.39 17.03
N ALA A 204 -2.68 3.46 18.22
CA ALA A 204 -2.78 2.30 19.11
C ALA A 204 -3.50 1.11 18.45
N ASP A 205 -4.37 1.36 17.48
CA ASP A 205 -5.07 0.35 16.67
C ASP A 205 -4.40 0.05 15.32
N MET A 206 -3.11 0.38 15.15
CA MET A 206 -2.34 0.06 13.93
C MET A 206 -2.40 -1.42 13.53
N TRP A 207 -2.71 -2.33 14.45
CA TRP A 207 -2.95 -3.74 14.13
C TRP A 207 -4.09 -3.94 13.12
N ILE A 208 -5.05 -3.02 13.00
CA ILE A 208 -6.10 -3.06 11.98
C ILE A 208 -5.49 -2.91 10.59
N HIS A 209 -4.50 -2.03 10.43
CA HIS A 209 -3.77 -1.87 9.17
C HIS A 209 -2.90 -3.10 8.93
N GLU A 210 -1.95 -3.32 9.84
CA GLU A 210 -0.88 -4.27 9.61
C GLU A 210 -1.30 -5.73 9.71
N GLY A 211 -2.29 -6.01 10.57
CA GLY A 211 -2.82 -7.36 10.74
C GLY A 211 -3.64 -7.81 9.53
N PHE A 212 -4.52 -6.94 9.00
CA PHE A 212 -5.32 -7.27 7.82
C PHE A 212 -4.48 -7.22 6.54
N THR A 213 -3.56 -6.28 6.42
CA THR A 213 -2.64 -6.24 5.27
C THR A 213 -1.69 -7.42 5.27
N CYS A 214 -1.08 -7.81 6.39
CA CYS A 214 -0.30 -9.05 6.44
C CYS A 214 -1.18 -10.29 6.15
N TYR A 215 -2.48 -10.24 6.47
CA TYR A 215 -3.40 -11.30 6.08
C TYR A 215 -3.76 -11.30 4.58
N SER A 216 -3.70 -10.16 3.90
CA SER A 216 -3.91 -10.07 2.45
C SER A 216 -2.87 -10.91 1.70
N GLU A 217 -1.63 -10.97 2.20
CA GLU A 217 -0.58 -11.87 1.68
C GLU A 217 -1.03 -13.33 1.69
N ASN A 218 -1.67 -13.77 2.79
CA ASN A 218 -2.21 -15.12 2.91
C ASN A 218 -3.33 -15.37 1.89
N LEU A 219 -4.22 -14.40 1.71
CA LEU A 219 -5.35 -14.47 0.78
C LEU A 219 -4.91 -14.45 -0.69
N TYR A 220 -3.84 -13.71 -1.01
CA TYR A 220 -3.18 -13.76 -2.31
C TYR A 220 -2.60 -15.15 -2.59
N VAL A 221 -1.89 -15.72 -1.61
CA VAL A 221 -1.35 -17.09 -1.76
C VAL A 221 -2.47 -18.11 -1.94
N ASP A 222 -3.57 -17.97 -1.22
CA ASP A 222 -4.74 -18.84 -1.40
C ASP A 222 -5.34 -18.73 -2.80
N TYR A 223 -5.54 -17.50 -3.29
CA TYR A 223 -6.16 -17.26 -4.59
C TYR A 223 -5.39 -17.92 -5.74
N PHE A 224 -4.05 -17.81 -5.74
CA PHE A 224 -3.21 -18.33 -6.83
C PHE A 224 -2.63 -19.72 -6.61
N PHE A 225 -2.45 -20.15 -5.35
CA PHE A 225 -1.74 -21.38 -5.00
C PHE A 225 -2.53 -22.34 -4.12
N GLY A 226 -3.73 -21.95 -3.69
CA GLY A 226 -4.67 -22.79 -2.95
C GLY A 226 -4.48 -22.77 -1.42
N LYS A 227 -5.43 -23.43 -0.76
CA LYS A 227 -5.60 -23.36 0.69
C LYS A 227 -4.41 -23.91 1.47
N GLU A 228 -3.86 -25.03 1.03
CA GLU A 228 -2.73 -25.68 1.67
C GLU A 228 -1.50 -24.76 1.64
N ALA A 229 -1.20 -24.17 0.47
CA ALA A 229 -0.11 -23.22 0.31
C ALA A 229 -0.29 -21.99 1.21
N SER A 230 -1.51 -21.46 1.26
CA SER A 230 -1.84 -20.33 2.12
C SER A 230 -1.63 -20.68 3.59
N ALA A 231 -2.11 -21.83 4.06
CA ALA A 231 -1.98 -22.25 5.45
C ALA A 231 -0.51 -22.43 5.84
N GLU A 232 0.29 -23.06 4.99
CA GLU A 232 1.74 -23.19 5.20
C GLU A 232 2.43 -21.83 5.30
N TYR A 233 2.07 -20.88 4.43
CA TYR A 233 2.60 -19.52 4.45
C TYR A 233 2.32 -18.81 5.78
N VAL A 234 1.05 -18.67 6.17
CA VAL A 234 0.68 -17.90 7.37
C VAL A 234 1.10 -18.58 8.67
N ILE A 235 1.14 -19.92 8.71
CA ILE A 235 1.69 -20.65 9.85
C ILE A 235 3.20 -20.40 9.95
N GLY A 236 3.92 -20.35 8.82
CA GLY A 236 5.34 -20.07 8.77
C GLY A 236 5.73 -18.69 9.32
N THR A 237 4.88 -17.67 9.11
CA THR A 237 5.13 -16.31 9.63
C THR A 237 5.03 -16.21 11.16
N ARG A 238 4.45 -17.21 11.85
CA ARG A 238 4.39 -17.27 13.33
C ARG A 238 5.76 -17.21 13.99
N ARG A 239 6.82 -17.63 13.28
CA ARG A 239 8.20 -17.58 13.79
C ARG A 239 8.66 -16.17 14.13
N GLY A 240 8.03 -15.14 13.54
CA GLY A 240 8.29 -13.73 13.85
C GLY A 240 7.59 -13.21 15.11
N ILE A 241 6.67 -13.98 15.73
CA ILE A 241 5.88 -13.51 16.87
C ILE A 241 6.67 -13.69 18.17
N SER A 242 6.94 -12.57 18.84
CA SER A 242 7.74 -12.53 20.08
C SER A 242 6.92 -12.65 21.37
N ASN A 243 5.65 -12.22 21.35
CA ASN A 243 4.73 -12.16 22.50
C ASN A 243 5.26 -11.39 23.72
N ARG A 244 6.04 -10.32 23.51
CA ARG A 244 6.63 -9.53 24.61
C ARG A 244 5.74 -8.42 25.17
N LYS A 245 4.80 -7.91 24.37
CA LYS A 245 3.82 -6.88 24.76
C LYS A 245 2.55 -6.99 23.88
N PRO A 246 1.42 -6.38 24.25
CA PRO A 246 0.20 -6.39 23.42
C PRO A 246 0.41 -5.76 22.04
N ILE A 247 -0.37 -6.20 21.05
CA ILE A 247 -0.38 -5.60 19.69
C ILE A 247 -1.14 -4.27 19.66
N ILE A 248 -2.06 -4.06 20.61
CA ILE A 248 -2.71 -2.78 20.83
C ILE A 248 -1.75 -1.87 21.60
N GLY A 249 -1.61 -0.65 21.12
CA GLY A 249 -0.79 0.40 21.73
C GLY A 249 -1.43 1.05 22.94
N GLN A 250 -0.83 2.16 23.38
CA GLN A 250 -1.44 3.01 24.39
C GLN A 250 -2.13 4.16 23.68
N TYR A 251 -3.45 4.25 23.88
CA TYR A 251 -4.28 5.27 23.27
C TYR A 251 -3.94 6.69 23.71
N ASP A 252 -4.31 7.65 22.88
CA ASP A 252 -4.31 9.09 23.11
C ASP A 252 -2.92 9.71 23.32
N ILE A 253 -1.84 8.97 23.00
CA ILE A 253 -0.44 9.42 23.15
C ILE A 253 0.43 9.20 21.90
N ASN A 254 -0.18 8.96 20.73
CA ASN A 254 0.50 8.66 19.47
C ASN A 254 1.51 7.51 19.61
N ARG A 255 1.05 6.34 20.07
CA ARG A 255 1.92 5.19 20.35
C ARG A 255 1.31 3.86 19.92
N GLU A 256 1.93 3.24 18.93
CA GLU A 256 1.61 1.89 18.47
C GLU A 256 1.94 0.80 19.51
N GLY A 257 1.40 -0.39 19.27
CA GLY A 257 1.66 -1.58 20.07
C GLY A 257 2.91 -2.36 19.66
N SER A 258 2.82 -3.69 19.71
CA SER A 258 3.88 -4.60 19.28
C SER A 258 3.90 -4.77 17.78
N GLY A 259 5.09 -4.78 17.17
CA GLY A 259 5.29 -5.24 15.79
C GLY A 259 4.90 -6.71 15.57
N ASP A 260 4.57 -7.47 16.63
CA ASP A 260 3.86 -8.74 16.47
C ASP A 260 2.52 -8.56 15.72
N MET A 261 1.97 -7.35 15.64
CA MET A 261 0.68 -7.04 15.00
C MET A 261 0.55 -7.58 13.57
N TYR A 262 1.65 -7.59 12.81
CA TYR A 262 1.73 -8.18 11.46
C TYR A 262 1.39 -9.68 11.49
N SER A 263 2.36 -10.51 11.88
CA SER A 263 2.19 -11.97 11.86
C SER A 263 1.11 -12.47 12.83
N LYS A 264 0.93 -11.82 13.98
CA LYS A 264 -0.07 -12.22 14.98
C LYS A 264 -1.48 -11.83 14.54
N GLY A 265 -1.67 -10.64 13.95
CA GLY A 265 -2.94 -10.21 13.37
C GLY A 265 -3.36 -11.13 12.22
N ALA A 266 -2.44 -11.40 11.29
CA ALA A 266 -2.70 -12.32 10.18
C ALA A 266 -3.08 -13.74 10.65
N ASN A 267 -2.39 -14.27 11.67
CA ASN A 267 -2.70 -15.58 12.23
C ASN A 267 -4.01 -15.62 13.03
N LEU A 268 -4.39 -14.52 13.68
CA LEU A 268 -5.69 -14.38 14.33
C LEU A 268 -6.81 -14.44 13.28
N LEU A 269 -6.71 -13.63 12.22
CA LEU A 269 -7.68 -13.62 11.12
C LEU A 269 -7.77 -14.99 10.43
N HIS A 270 -6.63 -15.61 10.15
CA HIS A 270 -6.60 -16.97 9.60
C HIS A 270 -7.32 -17.97 10.51
N THR A 271 -7.14 -17.87 11.84
CA THR A 271 -7.81 -18.72 12.81
C THR A 271 -9.33 -18.53 12.77
N ILE A 272 -9.80 -17.29 12.70
CA ILE A 272 -11.23 -16.97 12.58
C ILE A 272 -11.80 -17.59 11.29
N ARG A 273 -11.10 -17.46 10.16
CA ARG A 273 -11.49 -18.12 8.91
C ARG A 273 -11.62 -19.64 9.07
N GLN A 274 -10.65 -20.30 9.71
CA GLN A 274 -10.69 -21.75 9.94
C GLN A 274 -11.85 -22.17 10.86
N LEU A 275 -12.23 -21.33 11.82
CA LEU A 275 -13.38 -21.56 12.70
C LEU A 275 -14.71 -21.38 11.96
N ALA A 276 -14.80 -20.42 11.04
CA ALA A 276 -15.99 -20.19 10.23
C ALA A 276 -16.30 -21.37 9.29
N LYS A 277 -15.27 -22.11 8.83
CA LYS A 277 -15.39 -23.28 7.93
C LYS A 277 -16.22 -23.02 6.67
N ASN A 278 -16.28 -21.78 6.23
CA ASN A 278 -17.06 -21.36 5.06
C ASN A 278 -16.41 -20.10 4.46
N ASP A 279 -15.74 -20.28 3.32
CA ASP A 279 -15.04 -19.18 2.65
C ASP A 279 -15.98 -18.18 2.00
N GLU A 280 -17.20 -18.58 1.66
CA GLU A 280 -18.20 -17.62 1.18
C GLU A 280 -18.53 -16.65 2.30
N ILE A 281 -18.86 -17.15 3.49
CA ILE A 281 -19.15 -16.30 4.65
C ILE A 281 -17.94 -15.45 4.99
N TRP A 282 -16.73 -16.03 4.99
CA TRP A 282 -15.51 -15.27 5.28
C TRP A 282 -15.28 -14.14 4.28
N ARG A 283 -15.40 -14.41 2.98
CA ARG A 283 -15.25 -13.41 1.92
C ARG A 283 -16.33 -12.34 2.02
N GLN A 284 -17.59 -12.71 2.23
CA GLN A 284 -18.67 -11.73 2.39
C GLN A 284 -18.48 -10.85 3.62
N THR A 285 -17.89 -11.38 4.70
CA THR A 285 -17.50 -10.57 5.86
C THR A 285 -16.44 -9.53 5.47
N LEU A 286 -15.37 -9.93 4.79
CA LEU A 286 -14.29 -9.02 4.37
C LEU A 286 -14.76 -7.95 3.38
N ARG A 287 -15.60 -8.34 2.40
CA ARG A 287 -16.27 -7.42 1.48
C ARG A 287 -17.26 -6.50 2.20
N GLY A 288 -17.95 -7.03 3.21
CA GLY A 288 -18.85 -6.29 4.08
C GLY A 288 -18.12 -5.18 4.84
N LEU A 289 -16.97 -5.48 5.44
CA LEU A 289 -16.13 -4.49 6.13
C LEU A 289 -15.74 -3.35 5.18
N ASN A 290 -15.24 -3.67 3.99
CA ASN A 290 -14.83 -2.66 3.00
C ASN A 290 -15.98 -1.83 2.42
N LYS A 291 -17.21 -2.33 2.51
CA LYS A 291 -18.42 -1.61 2.12
C LYS A 291 -18.98 -0.75 3.25
N GLU A 292 -19.00 -1.28 4.47
CA GLU A 292 -19.58 -0.60 5.65
C GLU A 292 -18.68 0.53 6.15
N PHE A 293 -17.37 0.30 6.17
CA PHE A 293 -16.35 1.26 6.61
C PHE A 293 -15.62 1.91 5.44
N TYR A 294 -16.28 2.02 4.28
CA TYR A 294 -15.69 2.64 3.08
C TYR A 294 -15.28 4.10 3.36
N HIS A 295 -14.03 4.45 3.04
CA HIS A 295 -13.42 5.77 3.27
C HIS A 295 -13.73 6.31 4.67
N SER A 296 -13.47 5.50 5.69
CA SER A 296 -13.81 5.82 7.07
C SER A 296 -12.65 5.57 8.03
N THR A 297 -12.57 6.43 9.04
CA THR A 297 -11.74 6.19 10.22
C THR A 297 -12.55 5.43 11.27
N CYS A 298 -11.99 4.32 11.76
CA CYS A 298 -12.64 3.37 12.66
C CYS A 298 -12.03 3.41 14.06
N ASP A 299 -12.86 3.12 15.05
CA ASP A 299 -12.44 2.87 16.43
C ASP A 299 -12.64 1.37 16.72
N TYR A 300 -11.75 0.80 17.52
CA TYR A 300 -11.94 -0.53 18.10
C TYR A 300 -12.87 -0.51 19.34
N ARG A 301 -13.05 0.67 19.98
CA ARG A 301 -13.82 0.86 21.22
C ARG A 301 -15.32 1.11 21.03
#